data_AF-A0A9W8W391-F1
#
_entry.id   AF-A0A9W8W391-F1
#
_cell.length_a   1.000
_cell.length_b   1.000
_cell.length_c   1.000
_cell.angle_alpha   90.00
_cell.angle_beta   90.00
_cell.angle_gamma   90.00
#
_symmetry.space_group_name_H-M   'P 1'
#
loop_
_entity.id
_entity.type
_entity.pdbx_description
1 polymer ?
#
loop_
_entity_poly.entity_id
_entity_poly.type
_entity_poly.pdbx_seq_one_letter_code
_entity_poly.pdbx_strand_id
1 'polypeptide(L)'
;MAQPDSQEPAPSTSQPVPKLPPSARDAALRKSFRNSPIRFRELSQPRDSPLAKPPSRLLDKPRKSFQRAGASARIAEHRPPAEASVPEARKPRPFDPDSAKKAERDDLLNEMEKLKKDLETAQKENERIRLMQQSGRVLAPSNQEAVIDLIQRQHVDSETDKDQPVSQQLVQAVLNPAVLLPFGKVTAPTPSASIDDKQAEIKSHHPVTLTAEEELPYLELFTPFSISSNIAVIPTEADQPMKQLHSITFRSREIPGVFTARMDMVVSATDLAILDLDMTALEPASKSELGPFVEKICTGDCNRSMQKNMGILSWAMGEWLRVAVDRAELWCQLENSLGSKDGVSESTSQMRARKSRRRKDDEEDEDSTITHVESVNKADLIRYMGQQYFDISIPQNDTEDSGAVVRLEWKIQFDWTGEAESKLAVLIGVPGKWHQMDERGALGKIPEIFGELVNGGEKPETAIRTIVALVAGEQS
;
A
#
# COMPACT_ATOMS: atom_id res chain seq x y z
N MET A 1 -56.31 -6.28 -55.71
CA MET A 1 -55.10 -6.89 -56.28
C MET A 1 -54.13 -7.17 -55.13
N ALA A 2 -53.82 -8.46 -54.96
CA ALA A 2 -52.67 -9.07 -54.28
C ALA A 2 -52.12 -8.49 -52.95
N GLN A 3 -52.32 -9.24 -51.86
CA GLN A 3 -51.20 -9.72 -51.02
C GLN A 3 -50.49 -10.86 -51.78
N PRO A 4 -49.17 -11.12 -51.59
CA PRO A 4 -48.68 -11.72 -50.34
C PRO A 4 -47.22 -11.42 -49.92
N ASP A 5 -46.92 -11.94 -48.72
CA ASP A 5 -45.65 -12.25 -48.04
C ASP A 5 -44.33 -12.14 -48.81
N SER A 6 -43.31 -11.63 -48.09
CA SER A 6 -41.94 -12.13 -48.18
C SER A 6 -41.23 -11.96 -46.82
N GLN A 7 -40.92 -13.11 -46.21
CA GLN A 7 -39.86 -13.27 -45.23
C GLN A 7 -38.51 -12.94 -45.87
N GLU A 8 -37.65 -12.23 -45.16
CA GLU A 8 -36.19 -12.36 -45.30
C GLU A 8 -35.49 -11.92 -43.98
N PRO A 9 -34.25 -12.39 -43.73
CA PRO A 9 -33.85 -12.94 -42.44
C PRO A 9 -32.93 -12.02 -41.64
N ALA A 10 -32.78 -12.34 -40.36
CA ALA A 10 -31.86 -11.69 -39.44
C ALA A 10 -30.40 -11.80 -39.91
N PRO A 11 -29.63 -10.70 -39.94
CA PRO A 11 -28.18 -10.77 -40.04
C PRO A 11 -27.56 -10.96 -38.66
N SER A 12 -26.88 -12.10 -38.51
CA SER A 12 -25.90 -12.36 -37.47
C SER A 12 -24.67 -11.47 -37.69
N THR A 13 -24.32 -10.63 -36.72
CA THR A 13 -23.02 -9.98 -36.67
C THR A 13 -22.34 -10.27 -35.34
N SER A 14 -21.31 -11.11 -35.45
CA SER A 14 -20.28 -11.46 -34.47
C SER A 14 -19.69 -10.23 -33.78
N GLN A 15 -19.63 -10.28 -32.44
CA GLN A 15 -18.85 -9.34 -31.63
C GLN A 15 -17.33 -9.59 -31.84
N PRO A 16 -16.50 -8.54 -31.99
CA PRO A 16 -15.05 -8.71 -32.05
C PRO A 16 -14.46 -8.92 -30.65
N VAL A 17 -13.81 -10.07 -30.46
CA VAL A 17 -12.99 -10.38 -29.28
C VAL A 17 -11.73 -9.48 -29.27
N PRO A 18 -11.37 -8.85 -28.14
CA PRO A 18 -10.15 -8.05 -28.03
C PRO A 18 -8.88 -8.90 -28.19
N LYS A 19 -8.01 -8.53 -29.14
CA LYS A 19 -6.70 -9.16 -29.34
C LYS A 19 -5.67 -8.60 -28.36
N LEU A 20 -5.07 -9.47 -27.55
CA LEU A 20 -3.89 -9.17 -26.73
C LEU A 20 -2.64 -8.98 -27.63
N PRO A 21 -1.71 -8.07 -27.29
CA PRO A 21 -0.46 -7.89 -28.02
C PRO A 21 0.50 -9.08 -27.78
N PRO A 22 1.32 -9.47 -28.78
CA PRO A 22 2.17 -10.65 -28.69
C PRO A 22 3.42 -10.43 -27.83
N SER A 23 3.83 -11.51 -27.15
CA SER A 23 5.05 -11.59 -26.33
C SER A 23 6.31 -11.52 -27.19
N ALA A 24 7.15 -10.51 -26.98
CA ALA A 24 8.50 -10.46 -27.52
C ALA A 24 9.49 -11.01 -26.47
N ARG A 25 10.01 -12.21 -26.71
CA ARG A 25 11.29 -12.66 -26.15
C ARG A 25 12.38 -12.50 -27.21
N ASP A 26 13.49 -11.95 -26.75
CA ASP A 26 14.86 -12.05 -27.26
C ASP A 26 15.28 -11.23 -28.49
N ALA A 27 15.75 -10.00 -28.23
CA ALA A 27 17.06 -9.51 -28.72
C ALA A 27 17.54 -8.30 -27.89
N ALA A 28 18.46 -8.57 -26.95
CA ALA A 28 19.72 -7.87 -26.63
C ALA A 28 19.83 -6.31 -26.79
N LEU A 29 20.49 -5.50 -25.96
CA LEU A 29 21.33 -5.64 -24.75
C LEU A 29 21.80 -4.21 -24.34
N ARG A 30 21.87 -3.91 -23.02
CA ARG A 30 22.66 -2.87 -22.31
C ARG A 30 22.08 -1.43 -22.30
N LYS A 31 22.00 -0.68 -21.19
CA LYS A 31 22.89 -0.53 -20.02
C LYS A 31 22.12 -0.36 -18.69
N SER A 32 22.76 -0.76 -17.59
CA SER A 32 22.21 -0.92 -16.24
C SER A 32 22.18 0.34 -15.39
N PHE A 33 21.09 0.55 -14.65
CA PHE A 33 21.09 1.26 -13.38
C PHE A 33 20.97 0.24 -12.24
N ARG A 34 22.00 0.20 -11.40
CA ARG A 34 22.07 -0.59 -10.17
C ARG A 34 21.20 0.10 -9.14
N ASN A 35 20.33 -0.66 -8.47
CA ASN A 35 20.01 -0.58 -7.04
C ASN A 35 18.97 -1.67 -6.74
N SER A 36 19.46 -2.85 -6.34
CA SER A 36 18.64 -3.96 -5.86
C SER A 36 18.92 -4.16 -4.36
N PRO A 37 17.89 -4.33 -3.52
CA PRO A 37 18.08 -4.64 -2.10
C PRO A 37 18.50 -6.10 -1.89
N ILE A 38 19.25 -6.28 -0.82
CA ILE A 38 20.01 -7.45 -0.39
C ILE A 38 19.14 -8.73 -0.34
N ARG A 39 19.47 -9.72 -1.17
CA ARG A 39 18.98 -11.10 -1.05
C ARG A 39 20.00 -11.95 -0.27
N PHE A 40 19.47 -12.71 0.68
CA PHE A 40 20.17 -13.73 1.47
C PHE A 40 20.94 -14.70 0.57
N ARG A 41 22.20 -14.93 0.95
CA ARG A 41 23.18 -15.75 0.24
C ARG A 41 22.99 -17.21 0.67
N GLU A 42 22.40 -18.04 -0.19
CA GLU A 42 22.55 -19.50 -0.12
C GLU A 42 23.97 -19.87 -0.56
N LEU A 43 24.77 -20.44 0.35
CA LEU A 43 26.00 -21.14 -0.01
C LEU A 43 25.73 -22.64 -0.11
N SER A 44 26.01 -23.17 -1.29
CA SER A 44 26.09 -24.59 -1.61
C SER A 44 27.20 -25.31 -0.84
N GLN A 45 26.89 -26.54 -0.41
CA GLN A 45 27.73 -27.50 0.33
C GLN A 45 28.99 -27.97 -0.43
N PRO A 46 29.88 -28.74 0.26
CA PRO A 46 29.84 -30.19 0.02
C PRO A 46 30.13 -31.12 1.23
N ARG A 47 29.42 -32.26 1.24
CA ARG A 47 29.76 -33.61 1.74
C ARG A 47 30.08 -33.83 3.23
N ASP A 48 29.24 -34.60 3.93
CA ASP A 48 29.40 -36.06 4.08
C ASP A 48 28.24 -36.65 4.91
N SER A 49 27.62 -37.71 4.38
CA SER A 49 26.54 -38.45 5.04
C SER A 49 27.09 -39.73 5.66
N PRO A 50 26.70 -40.04 6.90
CA PRO A 50 26.62 -41.43 7.32
C PRO A 50 25.32 -41.67 8.05
N LEU A 51 24.33 -42.33 7.42
CA LEU A 51 23.36 -43.21 8.10
C LEU A 51 22.41 -43.84 7.07
N ALA A 52 22.94 -44.81 6.33
CA ALA A 52 22.14 -45.87 5.69
C ALA A 52 22.31 -47.16 6.52
N LYS A 53 21.28 -47.45 7.35
CA LYS A 53 20.68 -48.75 7.79
C LYS A 53 21.57 -50.00 8.09
N PRO A 54 21.03 -51.05 8.72
CA PRO A 54 20.33 -51.22 10.01
C PRO A 54 21.11 -52.23 10.92
N PRO A 55 20.59 -52.70 12.07
CA PRO A 55 20.08 -54.08 12.04
C PRO A 55 18.93 -54.39 13.02
N SER A 56 18.00 -55.20 12.55
CA SER A 56 17.12 -56.04 13.37
C SER A 56 17.84 -57.34 13.76
N ARG A 57 17.81 -57.75 15.04
CA ARG A 57 17.66 -59.17 15.44
C ARG A 57 17.36 -59.35 16.94
N LEU A 58 16.41 -60.27 17.13
CA LEU A 58 15.85 -60.86 18.35
C LEU A 58 16.81 -61.82 19.07
N LEU A 59 16.57 -62.00 20.39
CA LEU A 59 16.87 -63.17 21.26
C LEU A 59 18.38 -63.44 21.51
N ASP A 60 18.91 -63.65 22.73
CA ASP A 60 18.48 -64.51 23.83
C ASP A 60 19.18 -64.14 25.18
N LYS A 61 18.65 -64.69 26.29
CA LYS A 61 19.08 -64.54 27.72
C LYS A 61 20.48 -65.11 28.02
N PRO A 62 21.05 -64.86 29.23
CA PRO A 62 21.02 -65.96 30.23
C PRO A 62 20.95 -65.60 31.75
N ARG A 63 20.34 -66.56 32.46
CA ARG A 63 20.20 -66.93 33.89
C ARG A 63 21.42 -66.86 34.85
N LYS A 64 21.13 -66.67 36.16
CA LYS A 64 21.41 -67.53 37.39
C LYS A 64 21.52 -66.60 38.63
N SER A 65 21.24 -66.91 39.90
CA SER A 65 20.94 -68.09 40.79
C SER A 65 20.41 -67.49 42.14
N PHE A 66 19.67 -68.13 43.07
CA PHE A 66 19.92 -69.30 43.94
C PHE A 66 18.57 -69.72 44.55
N GLN A 67 18.09 -70.96 44.36
CA GLN A 67 18.19 -72.14 45.25
C GLN A 67 17.55 -72.04 46.65
N ARG A 68 16.48 -72.84 46.82
CA ARG A 68 15.93 -73.32 48.11
C ARG A 68 15.89 -74.85 48.03
N ALA A 69 16.51 -75.51 49.01
CA ALA A 69 16.32 -76.93 49.35
C ALA A 69 15.60 -76.97 50.72
N GLY A 70 14.79 -77.95 51.12
CA GLY A 70 14.30 -79.18 50.50
C GLY A 70 13.54 -80.01 51.57
N ALA A 71 12.51 -80.74 51.13
CA ALA A 71 11.86 -81.98 51.67
C ALA A 71 11.37 -82.04 53.15
N SER A 72 10.29 -82.73 53.53
CA SER A 72 9.69 -83.96 52.98
C SER A 72 8.25 -84.23 53.51
N ALA A 73 7.58 -85.17 52.84
CA ALA A 73 6.45 -86.02 53.26
C ALA A 73 5.01 -85.46 53.19
N ARG A 74 3.96 -86.23 52.84
CA ARG A 74 3.72 -87.54 52.20
C ARG A 74 2.24 -87.52 51.78
N ILE A 75 1.87 -88.30 50.77
CA ILE A 75 0.49 -88.45 50.24
C ILE A 75 -0.29 -89.48 51.08
N ALA A 76 -1.57 -89.24 51.35
CA ALA A 76 -2.60 -90.27 51.50
C ALA A 76 -4.02 -89.69 51.29
N GLU A 77 -4.85 -90.45 50.58
CA GLU A 77 -6.23 -90.21 50.14
C GLU A 77 -7.26 -90.16 51.28
N HIS A 78 -8.40 -89.48 51.08
CA HIS A 78 -9.74 -90.06 50.90
C HIS A 78 -10.89 -89.10 51.32
N ARG A 79 -11.86 -88.97 50.39
CA ARG A 79 -13.33 -88.87 50.57
C ARG A 79 -13.98 -87.50 50.95
N PRO A 80 -15.04 -87.08 50.21
CA PRO A 80 -15.90 -85.94 50.57
C PRO A 80 -17.05 -86.40 51.51
N PRO A 81 -17.68 -85.50 52.29
CA PRO A 81 -19.04 -85.08 51.90
C PRO A 81 -19.51 -83.69 52.36
N ALA A 82 -20.59 -83.26 51.69
CA ALA A 82 -21.75 -82.51 52.18
C ALA A 82 -21.68 -80.99 52.45
N GLU A 83 -22.53 -80.32 51.66
CA GLU A 83 -23.23 -79.05 51.80
C GLU A 83 -23.27 -78.38 53.19
N ALA A 84 -23.00 -77.07 53.20
CA ALA A 84 -23.72 -76.12 54.05
C ALA A 84 -23.78 -74.76 53.35
N SER A 85 -24.98 -74.35 52.97
CA SER A 85 -25.33 -72.99 52.57
C SER A 85 -25.10 -72.02 53.73
N VAL A 86 -24.30 -70.97 53.53
CA VAL A 86 -24.16 -69.83 54.46
C VAL A 86 -24.01 -68.54 53.62
N PRO A 87 -24.71 -67.43 53.97
CA PRO A 87 -25.06 -66.35 53.05
C PRO A 87 -23.88 -65.53 52.52
N GLU A 88 -24.08 -65.03 51.32
CA GLU A 88 -23.18 -64.29 50.41
C GLU A 88 -22.75 -62.88 50.89
N ALA A 89 -22.77 -62.64 52.21
CA ALA A 89 -22.66 -61.27 52.76
C ALA A 89 -21.30 -60.92 53.37
N ARG A 90 -20.32 -61.83 53.46
CA ARG A 90 -19.00 -61.52 54.04
C ARG A 90 -17.85 -62.27 53.35
N LYS A 91 -17.53 -61.88 52.13
CA LYS A 91 -16.17 -62.02 51.58
C LYS A 91 -15.55 -60.61 51.55
N PRO A 92 -14.43 -60.34 52.25
CA PRO A 92 -13.75 -59.06 52.09
C PRO A 92 -13.33 -58.91 50.63
N ARG A 93 -13.76 -57.81 49.97
CA ARG A 93 -13.28 -57.45 48.64
C ARG A 93 -11.74 -57.47 48.69
N PRO A 94 -11.05 -58.20 47.81
CA PRO A 94 -9.59 -58.12 47.76
C PRO A 94 -9.23 -56.66 47.47
N PHE A 95 -8.53 -56.02 48.40
CA PHE A 95 -8.03 -54.66 48.24
C PHE A 95 -6.98 -54.70 47.13
N ASP A 96 -7.37 -54.21 45.95
CA ASP A 96 -6.52 -54.12 44.78
C ASP A 96 -5.74 -52.80 44.83
N PRO A 97 -4.43 -52.82 45.13
CA PRO A 97 -3.62 -51.62 45.31
C PRO A 97 -3.46 -50.81 44.01
N ASP A 98 -3.82 -51.37 42.85
CA ASP A 98 -3.78 -50.70 41.55
C ASP A 98 -5.18 -50.36 40.99
N SER A 99 -6.24 -50.42 41.82
CA SER A 99 -7.61 -50.08 41.39
C SER A 99 -7.75 -48.65 40.85
N ALA A 100 -7.05 -47.68 41.45
CA ALA A 100 -6.99 -46.30 40.96
C ALA A 100 -6.34 -46.20 39.57
N LYS A 101 -5.21 -46.87 39.36
CA LYS A 101 -4.50 -46.87 38.07
C LYS A 101 -5.27 -47.61 36.98
N LYS A 102 -6.06 -48.63 37.34
CA LYS A 102 -6.97 -49.30 36.39
C LYS A 102 -8.11 -48.38 35.97
N ALA A 103 -8.67 -47.62 36.90
CA ALA A 103 -9.68 -46.61 36.57
C ALA A 103 -9.10 -45.53 35.65
N GLU A 104 -7.92 -44.97 35.97
CA GLU A 104 -7.23 -44.01 35.10
C GLU A 104 -6.93 -44.60 33.71
N ARG A 105 -6.48 -45.85 33.64
CA ARG A 105 -6.24 -46.54 32.37
C ARG A 105 -7.52 -46.67 31.56
N ASP A 106 -8.63 -47.05 32.20
CA ASP A 106 -9.91 -47.23 31.53
C ASP A 106 -10.48 -45.87 31.08
N ASP A 107 -10.29 -44.81 31.86
CA ASP A 107 -10.64 -43.43 31.50
C ASP A 107 -9.83 -42.93 30.30
N LEU A 108 -8.51 -43.17 30.29
CA LEU A 108 -7.64 -42.83 29.16
C LEU A 108 -7.97 -43.63 27.90
N LEU A 109 -8.34 -44.91 28.04
CA LEU A 109 -8.79 -45.71 26.91
C LEU A 109 -10.11 -45.16 26.34
N ASN A 110 -11.04 -44.76 27.20
CA ASN A 110 -12.29 -44.12 26.77
C ASN A 110 -12.05 -42.78 26.07
N GLU A 111 -11.09 -41.97 26.55
CA GLU A 111 -10.70 -40.72 25.90
C GLU A 111 -10.05 -40.97 24.55
N MET A 112 -9.14 -41.94 24.45
CA MET A 112 -8.55 -42.36 23.19
C MET A 112 -9.60 -42.83 22.17
N GLU A 113 -10.63 -43.54 22.61
CA GLU A 113 -11.74 -43.96 21.74
C GLU A 113 -12.58 -42.77 21.26
N LYS A 114 -12.82 -41.76 22.12
CA LYS A 114 -13.49 -40.51 21.74
C LYS A 114 -12.67 -39.74 20.70
N LEU A 115 -11.39 -39.51 20.98
CA LEU A 115 -10.47 -38.80 20.07
C LEU A 115 -10.32 -39.50 18.72
N LYS A 116 -10.30 -40.83 18.69
CA LYS A 116 -10.29 -41.59 17.43
C LYS A 116 -11.56 -41.35 16.61
N LYS A 117 -12.73 -41.35 17.24
CA LYS A 117 -14.01 -41.04 16.56
C LYS A 117 -14.00 -39.61 16.01
N ASP A 118 -13.52 -38.66 16.80
CA ASP A 118 -13.41 -37.25 16.41
C ASP A 118 -12.47 -37.08 15.20
N LEU A 119 -11.31 -37.75 15.20
CA LEU A 119 -10.37 -37.76 14.08
C LEU A 119 -11.00 -38.37 12.81
N GLU A 120 -11.72 -39.47 12.94
CA GLU A 120 -12.45 -40.07 11.80
C GLU A 120 -13.52 -39.13 11.24
N THR A 121 -14.23 -38.38 12.09
CA THR A 121 -15.20 -37.37 11.61
C THR A 121 -14.54 -36.21 10.89
N ALA A 122 -13.41 -35.72 11.42
CA ALA A 122 -12.61 -34.66 10.79
C ALA A 122 -12.01 -35.09 9.45
N GLN A 123 -11.53 -36.34 9.34
CA GLN A 123 -11.00 -36.89 8.09
C GLN A 123 -12.08 -36.95 7.01
N LYS A 124 -13.27 -37.47 7.34
CA LYS A 124 -14.40 -37.56 6.40
C LYS A 124 -14.83 -36.18 5.89
N GLU A 125 -14.84 -35.17 6.76
CA GLU A 125 -15.20 -33.81 6.37
C GLU A 125 -14.09 -33.12 5.55
N ASN A 126 -12.82 -33.34 5.89
CA ASN A 126 -11.68 -32.86 5.08
C ASN A 126 -11.67 -33.49 3.68
N GLU A 127 -11.97 -34.79 3.57
CA GLU A 127 -12.13 -35.45 2.28
C GLU A 127 -13.31 -34.88 1.48
N ARG A 128 -14.43 -34.56 2.15
CA ARG A 128 -15.57 -33.88 1.52
C ARG A 128 -15.18 -32.50 1.00
N ILE A 129 -14.48 -31.69 1.79
CA ILE A 129 -14.01 -30.37 1.38
C ILE A 129 -13.05 -30.49 0.19
N ARG A 130 -12.15 -31.49 0.20
CA ARG A 130 -11.26 -31.79 -0.93
C ARG A 130 -12.05 -32.12 -2.20
N LEU A 131 -13.07 -32.97 -2.10
CA LEU A 131 -13.95 -33.33 -3.23
C LEU A 131 -14.80 -32.15 -3.70
N MET A 132 -15.26 -31.30 -2.79
CA MET A 132 -15.99 -30.06 -3.10
C MET A 132 -15.09 -29.09 -3.89
N GLN A 133 -13.85 -28.91 -3.46
CA GLN A 133 -12.87 -28.06 -4.16
C GLN A 133 -12.50 -28.61 -5.55
N GLN A 134 -12.43 -29.94 -5.70
CA GLN A 134 -12.13 -30.58 -6.99
C GLN A 134 -13.33 -30.58 -7.97
N SER A 135 -14.55 -30.68 -7.46
CA SER A 135 -15.77 -30.80 -8.29
C SER A 135 -16.54 -29.51 -8.49
N GLY A 136 -16.25 -28.46 -7.72
CA GLY A 136 -16.93 -27.16 -7.78
C GLY A 136 -18.41 -27.19 -7.37
N ARG A 137 -18.93 -28.33 -6.88
CA ARG A 137 -20.33 -28.49 -6.42
C ARG A 137 -20.37 -28.52 -4.91
N VAL A 138 -21.33 -27.77 -4.32
CA VAL A 138 -21.54 -27.75 -2.86
C VAL A 138 -22.22 -29.04 -2.42
N LEU A 139 -21.48 -29.89 -1.70
CA LEU A 139 -22.00 -31.12 -1.09
C LEU A 139 -22.40 -30.84 0.36
N ALA A 140 -23.61 -31.25 0.78
CA ALA A 140 -24.03 -31.13 2.17
C ALA A 140 -23.17 -32.04 3.08
N PRO A 141 -22.83 -31.62 4.33
CA PRO A 141 -22.12 -32.47 5.28
C PRO A 141 -22.97 -33.69 5.65
N SER A 142 -22.33 -34.86 5.76
CA SER A 142 -23.04 -36.10 6.12
C SER A 142 -23.57 -36.09 7.56
N ASN A 143 -22.87 -35.43 8.49
CA ASN A 143 -23.24 -35.32 9.91
C ASN A 143 -22.92 -33.92 10.44
N GLN A 144 -23.85 -32.98 10.31
CA GLN A 144 -23.64 -31.59 10.76
C GLN A 144 -23.44 -31.48 12.27
N GLU A 145 -24.22 -32.21 13.06
CA GLU A 145 -24.18 -32.15 14.54
C GLU A 145 -22.84 -32.63 15.11
N ALA A 146 -22.25 -33.70 14.55
CA ALA A 146 -20.96 -34.21 15.00
C ALA A 146 -19.80 -33.25 14.69
N VAL A 147 -19.87 -32.53 13.57
CA VAL A 147 -18.87 -31.51 13.20
C VAL A 147 -19.00 -30.29 14.10
N ILE A 148 -20.23 -29.89 14.46
CA ILE A 148 -20.46 -28.78 15.39
C ILE A 148 -19.96 -29.13 16.80
N ASP A 149 -20.24 -30.34 17.30
CA ASP A 149 -19.75 -30.82 18.60
C ASP A 149 -18.22 -30.88 18.65
N LEU A 150 -17.57 -31.34 17.56
CA LEU A 150 -16.10 -31.30 17.41
C LEU A 150 -15.55 -29.87 17.50
N ILE A 151 -16.16 -28.91 16.79
CA ILE A 151 -15.72 -27.51 16.79
C ILE A 151 -15.93 -26.89 18.17
N GLN A 152 -17.06 -27.16 18.82
CA GLN A 152 -17.36 -26.64 20.15
C GLN A 152 -16.37 -27.16 21.19
N ARG A 153 -16.05 -28.46 21.21
CA ARG A 153 -15.07 -29.02 22.15
C ARG A 153 -13.68 -28.44 21.98
N GLN A 154 -13.23 -28.24 20.72
CA GLN A 154 -11.91 -27.65 20.47
C GLN A 154 -11.82 -26.14 20.81
N HIS A 155 -12.93 -25.41 20.77
CA HIS A 155 -12.93 -23.99 21.11
C HIS A 155 -13.19 -23.74 22.61
N VAL A 156 -14.02 -24.57 23.26
CA VAL A 156 -14.46 -24.36 24.66
C VAL A 156 -13.41 -24.87 25.67
N ASP A 157 -12.64 -25.92 25.37
CA ASP A 157 -11.58 -26.40 26.28
C ASP A 157 -10.28 -25.57 26.21
N SER A 158 -10.25 -24.49 25.42
CA SER A 158 -9.15 -23.51 25.41
C SER A 158 -9.34 -22.34 26.38
N GLU A 159 -10.53 -22.18 26.97
CA GLU A 159 -10.86 -21.03 27.81
C GLU A 159 -10.82 -21.29 29.33
N THR A 160 -10.52 -22.51 29.78
CA THR A 160 -10.38 -22.79 31.22
C THR A 160 -8.91 -22.91 31.64
N ASP A 161 -8.48 -21.90 32.39
CA ASP A 161 -7.21 -21.74 33.12
C ASP A 161 -5.91 -21.74 32.33
N LYS A 162 -5.53 -20.52 31.92
CA LYS A 162 -4.20 -19.91 32.13
C LYS A 162 -4.35 -18.39 32.04
N ASP A 163 -3.60 -17.69 32.87
CA ASP A 163 -3.50 -16.23 32.96
C ASP A 163 -3.87 -15.51 31.66
N GLN A 164 -4.87 -14.62 31.72
CA GLN A 164 -5.28 -13.83 30.58
C GLN A 164 -4.05 -13.20 29.91
N PRO A 165 -3.85 -13.38 28.60
CA PRO A 165 -2.72 -12.81 27.91
C PRO A 165 -2.73 -11.29 28.08
N VAL A 166 -1.56 -10.69 28.25
CA VAL A 166 -1.36 -9.24 28.51
C VAL A 166 -2.13 -8.36 27.51
N SER A 167 -2.35 -8.86 26.28
CA SER A 167 -3.19 -8.20 25.28
C SER A 167 -4.64 -8.00 25.72
N GLN A 168 -5.26 -8.97 26.41
CA GLN A 168 -6.63 -8.84 26.93
C GLN A 168 -6.70 -7.86 28.10
N GLN A 169 -5.67 -7.79 28.94
CA GLN A 169 -5.57 -6.80 30.02
C GLN A 169 -5.35 -5.38 29.46
N LEU A 170 -4.55 -5.24 28.41
CA LEU A 170 -4.37 -3.97 27.71
C LEU A 170 -5.65 -3.51 27.02
N VAL A 171 -6.41 -4.42 26.41
CA VAL A 171 -7.72 -4.11 25.82
C VAL A 171 -8.70 -3.65 26.91
N GLN A 172 -8.76 -4.32 28.07
CA GLN A 172 -9.59 -3.87 29.18
C GLN A 172 -9.13 -2.51 29.77
N ALA A 173 -7.82 -2.24 29.79
CA ALA A 173 -7.29 -0.96 30.23
C ALA A 173 -7.62 0.17 29.25
N VAL A 174 -7.59 -0.08 27.94
CA VAL A 174 -7.98 0.87 26.88
C VAL A 174 -9.48 1.15 26.88
N LEU A 175 -10.30 0.15 27.24
CA LEU A 175 -11.76 0.28 27.34
C LEU A 175 -12.23 0.98 28.62
N ASN A 176 -11.33 1.32 29.55
CA ASN A 176 -11.70 2.12 30.72
C ASN A 176 -11.80 3.62 30.33
N PRO A 177 -12.98 4.25 30.47
CA PRO A 177 -13.19 5.65 30.06
C PRO A 177 -12.39 6.65 30.91
N ALA A 178 -11.80 6.23 32.03
CA ALA A 178 -10.90 7.03 32.84
C ALA A 178 -9.50 7.23 32.20
N VAL A 179 -9.13 6.40 31.21
CA VAL A 179 -7.86 6.51 30.46
C VAL A 179 -7.97 7.51 29.29
N LEU A 180 -9.20 7.83 28.87
CA LEU A 180 -9.50 8.77 27.77
C LEU A 180 -9.66 10.22 28.24
N LEU A 181 -9.45 10.51 29.53
CA LEU A 181 -9.47 11.87 30.06
C LEU A 181 -8.03 12.39 30.27
N PRO A 182 -7.68 13.59 29.76
CA PRO A 182 -6.32 14.14 29.82
C PRO A 182 -5.83 14.55 31.22
N PHE A 183 -6.55 14.16 32.29
CA PHE A 183 -6.21 14.46 33.69
C PHE A 183 -6.02 13.21 34.56
N GLY A 184 -6.18 12.01 34.00
CA GLY A 184 -5.96 10.76 34.72
C GLY A 184 -4.48 10.40 34.79
N LYS A 185 -3.87 10.50 35.98
CA LYS A 185 -2.53 9.92 36.21
C LYS A 185 -2.60 8.41 35.97
N VAL A 186 -2.03 7.94 34.87
CA VAL A 186 -1.91 6.52 34.57
C VAL A 186 -0.75 5.94 35.39
N THR A 187 -1.07 5.18 36.44
CA THR A 187 -0.12 4.22 37.01
C THR A 187 -0.32 2.91 36.27
N ALA A 188 0.46 2.69 35.20
CA ALA A 188 0.52 1.37 34.60
C ALA A 188 1.11 0.39 35.65
N PRO A 189 0.57 -0.83 35.80
CA PRO A 189 1.24 -1.86 36.59
C PRO A 189 2.50 -2.26 35.82
N THR A 190 3.65 -1.76 36.26
CA THR A 190 4.95 -2.28 35.84
C THR A 190 5.02 -3.76 36.23
N PRO A 191 5.32 -4.69 35.31
CA PRO A 191 5.72 -6.02 35.71
C PRO A 191 7.03 -5.88 36.48
N SER A 192 6.99 -6.07 37.80
CA SER A 192 8.20 -6.27 38.58
C SER A 192 8.75 -7.66 38.26
N ALA A 193 9.34 -7.80 37.08
CA ALA A 193 10.25 -8.90 36.79
C ALA A 193 11.56 -8.55 37.50
N SER A 194 11.82 -9.19 38.63
CA SER A 194 13.15 -9.23 39.23
C SER A 194 14.05 -10.05 38.30
N ILE A 195 14.63 -9.41 37.30
CA ILE A 195 15.76 -9.93 36.55
C ILE A 195 16.96 -9.12 36.99
N ASP A 196 17.74 -9.76 37.85
CA ASP A 196 19.07 -9.32 38.22
C ASP A 196 19.99 -9.55 37.01
N ASP A 197 19.93 -8.63 36.04
CA ASP A 197 20.91 -8.51 34.96
C ASP A 197 21.33 -7.05 34.86
N LYS A 198 22.28 -6.66 35.70
CA LYS A 198 23.08 -5.43 35.54
C LYS A 198 24.06 -5.58 34.37
N GLN A 199 23.55 -5.82 33.17
CA GLN A 199 24.25 -5.37 31.98
C GLN A 199 23.92 -3.89 31.85
N ALA A 200 24.93 -3.04 31.74
CA ALA A 200 24.72 -1.61 31.56
C ALA A 200 23.89 -1.39 30.30
N GLU A 201 22.58 -1.21 30.47
CA GLU A 201 21.64 -0.84 29.41
C GLU A 201 22.21 0.38 28.71
N ILE A 202 22.60 0.21 27.45
CA ILE A 202 23.08 1.29 26.64
C ILE A 202 21.87 2.19 26.37
N LYS A 203 21.78 3.27 27.13
CA LYS A 203 20.70 4.27 27.16
C LYS A 203 20.38 4.93 25.80
N SER A 204 21.13 4.63 24.74
CA SER A 204 21.11 5.33 23.44
C SER A 204 20.10 4.81 22.43
N HIS A 205 19.40 3.70 22.69
CA HIS A 205 18.47 3.09 21.71
C HIS A 205 17.04 2.91 22.22
N HIS A 206 16.69 3.46 23.38
CA HIS A 206 15.30 3.46 23.82
C HIS A 206 14.52 4.55 23.06
N PRO A 207 13.26 4.27 22.65
CA PRO A 207 12.37 5.29 22.12
C PRO A 207 12.33 6.46 23.10
N VAL A 208 12.77 7.63 22.63
CA VAL A 208 12.63 8.86 23.42
C VAL A 208 11.15 9.17 23.44
N THR A 209 10.56 9.19 24.64
CA THR A 209 9.18 9.63 24.82
C THR A 209 9.18 11.14 24.61
N LEU A 210 8.74 11.57 23.43
CA LEU A 210 8.57 12.97 23.11
C LEU A 210 7.14 13.38 23.44
N THR A 211 6.96 14.64 23.80
CA THR A 211 5.62 15.22 23.92
C THR A 211 5.03 15.47 22.53
N ALA A 212 3.70 15.54 22.40
CA ALA A 212 3.06 15.80 21.10
C ALA A 212 3.54 17.09 20.42
N GLU A 213 3.91 18.12 21.21
CA GLU A 213 4.47 19.37 20.71
C GLU A 213 5.90 19.20 20.16
N GLU A 214 6.68 18.28 20.72
CA GLU A 214 8.03 17.95 20.25
C GLU A 214 8.00 17.00 19.05
N GLU A 215 7.01 16.11 18.95
CA GLU A 215 6.85 15.16 17.83
C GLU A 215 6.31 15.82 16.56
N LEU A 216 5.42 16.80 16.69
CA LEU A 216 4.74 17.43 15.56
C LEU A 216 5.72 17.98 14.50
N PRO A 217 6.77 18.74 14.83
CA PRO A 217 7.74 19.21 13.85
C PRO A 217 8.40 18.07 13.08
N TYR A 218 8.71 16.94 13.73
CA TYR A 218 9.32 15.78 13.07
C TYR A 218 8.36 15.10 12.10
N LEU A 219 7.08 15.02 12.43
CA LEU A 219 6.06 14.48 11.53
C LEU A 219 5.78 15.41 10.36
N GLU A 220 5.77 16.73 10.60
CA GLU A 220 5.54 17.72 9.56
C GLU A 220 6.68 17.71 8.53
N LEU A 221 7.94 17.40 8.89
CA LEU A 221 9.09 17.41 7.97
C LEU A 221 8.83 16.71 6.64
N PHE A 222 8.05 15.62 6.66
CA PHE A 222 7.76 14.78 5.49
C PHE A 222 6.56 15.25 4.68
N THR A 223 6.00 16.41 4.99
CA THR A 223 4.79 16.92 4.33
C THR A 223 4.98 18.37 3.88
N PRO A 224 4.44 18.76 2.72
CA PRO A 224 4.44 20.15 2.29
C PRO A 224 3.37 21.00 3.02
N PHE A 225 2.57 20.39 3.89
CA PHE A 225 1.39 21.01 4.50
C PHE A 225 1.53 21.16 6.02
N SER A 226 1.04 22.27 6.54
CA SER A 226 0.62 22.39 7.93
C SER A 226 -0.84 21.96 8.04
N ILE A 227 -1.10 20.90 8.81
CA ILE A 227 -2.40 20.24 8.89
C ILE A 227 -3.04 20.55 10.24
N SER A 228 -4.27 21.08 10.21
CA SER A 228 -5.09 21.28 11.40
C SER A 228 -6.37 20.47 11.29
N SER A 229 -6.72 19.69 12.33
CA SER A 229 -7.90 18.83 12.36
C SER A 229 -8.84 19.21 13.51
N ASN A 230 -10.14 19.18 13.25
CA ASN A 230 -11.19 19.29 14.26
C ASN A 230 -12.09 18.06 14.17
N ILE A 231 -12.33 17.39 15.29
CA ILE A 231 -13.15 16.19 15.37
C ILE A 231 -14.41 16.51 16.15
N ALA A 232 -15.56 16.34 15.52
CA ALA A 232 -16.87 16.48 16.12
C ALA A 232 -17.60 15.13 16.11
N VAL A 233 -18.23 14.76 17.22
CA VAL A 233 -19.08 13.57 17.29
C VAL A 233 -20.46 13.92 16.74
N ILE A 234 -20.95 13.15 15.76
CA ILE A 234 -22.28 13.32 15.20
C ILE A 234 -23.28 12.59 16.13
N PRO A 235 -24.26 13.30 16.71
CA PRO A 235 -25.30 12.67 17.53
C PRO A 235 -26.03 11.64 16.69
N THR A 236 -26.11 10.41 17.21
CA THR A 236 -26.65 9.28 16.48
C THR A 236 -27.98 8.87 17.10
N GLU A 237 -28.99 8.54 16.28
CA GLU A 237 -30.25 7.94 16.74
C GLU A 237 -29.98 6.55 17.34
N ALA A 238 -30.88 6.08 18.22
CA ALA A 238 -30.65 4.96 19.15
C ALA A 238 -30.22 3.60 18.56
N ASP A 239 -30.17 3.47 17.23
CA ASP A 239 -29.90 2.20 16.51
C ASP A 239 -28.81 2.32 15.42
N GLN A 240 -28.06 3.43 15.37
CA GLN A 240 -26.96 3.62 14.42
C GLN A 240 -25.58 3.64 15.12
N PRO A 241 -24.52 3.14 14.46
CA PRO A 241 -23.16 3.22 14.99
C PRO A 241 -22.72 4.68 15.09
N MET A 242 -21.99 5.00 16.16
CA MET A 242 -21.47 6.35 16.42
C MET A 242 -20.62 6.83 15.25
N LYS A 243 -20.91 8.03 14.74
CA LYS A 243 -20.19 8.66 13.63
C LYS A 243 -19.38 9.85 14.12
N GLN A 244 -18.20 10.05 13.56
CA GLN A 244 -17.33 11.19 13.81
C GLN A 244 -17.15 11.98 12.51
N LEU A 245 -17.33 13.29 12.59
CA LEU A 245 -16.97 14.24 11.55
C LEU A 245 -15.56 14.76 11.82
N HIS A 246 -14.66 14.57 10.85
CA HIS A 246 -13.29 15.06 10.86
C HIS A 246 -13.20 16.18 9.84
N SER A 247 -13.06 17.42 10.30
CA SER A 247 -12.83 18.58 9.46
C SER A 247 -11.34 18.90 9.44
N ILE A 248 -10.68 18.63 8.33
CA ILE A 248 -9.23 18.77 8.17
C ILE A 248 -8.96 19.94 7.23
N THR A 249 -8.06 20.84 7.65
CA THR A 249 -7.59 21.96 6.84
C THR A 249 -6.10 21.82 6.55
N PHE A 250 -5.77 21.84 5.26
CA PHE A 250 -4.41 21.81 4.73
C PHE A 250 -3.99 23.23 4.36
N ARG A 251 -2.79 23.63 4.78
CA ARG A 251 -2.17 24.90 4.39
C ARG A 251 -0.75 24.65 3.93
N SER A 252 -0.29 25.31 2.87
CA SER A 252 1.12 25.25 2.48
C SER A 252 2.02 25.71 3.64
N ARG A 253 3.01 24.87 3.99
CA ARG A 253 3.94 25.15 5.09
C ARG A 253 5.10 26.03 4.62
N GLU A 254 5.71 25.67 3.49
CA GLU A 254 6.91 26.33 2.97
C GLU A 254 6.60 27.75 2.51
N ILE A 255 5.45 27.94 1.84
CA ILE A 255 5.01 29.24 1.35
C ILE A 255 3.58 29.50 1.83
N PRO A 256 3.41 30.09 3.04
CA PRO A 256 2.09 30.29 3.63
C PRO A 256 1.15 31.09 2.72
N GLY A 257 -0.08 30.61 2.55
CA GLY A 257 -1.13 31.28 1.77
C GLY A 257 -1.09 31.05 0.26
N VAL A 258 -0.21 30.17 -0.22
CA VAL A 258 -0.15 29.76 -1.63
C VAL A 258 -1.16 28.65 -1.96
N PHE A 259 -1.42 27.76 -0.99
CA PHE A 259 -2.40 26.71 -1.13
C PHE A 259 -3.17 26.51 0.16
N THR A 260 -4.48 26.44 0.03
CA THR A 260 -5.41 26.11 1.10
C THR A 260 -6.47 25.13 0.62
N ALA A 261 -6.72 24.09 1.43
CA ALA A 261 -7.80 23.15 1.18
C ALA A 261 -8.48 22.77 2.50
N ARG A 262 -9.78 22.55 2.46
CA ARG A 262 -10.58 22.03 3.56
C ARG A 262 -11.37 20.83 3.06
N MET A 263 -11.39 19.80 3.88
CA MET A 263 -12.06 18.56 3.58
C MET A 263 -12.68 18.00 4.85
N ASP A 264 -13.86 17.43 4.65
CA ASP A 264 -14.69 16.85 5.68
C ASP A 264 -14.78 15.34 5.44
N MET A 265 -14.56 14.56 6.49
CA MET A 265 -14.57 13.10 6.46
C MET A 265 -15.48 12.57 7.55
N VAL A 266 -16.43 11.72 7.19
CA VAL A 266 -17.30 11.04 8.16
C VAL A 266 -16.79 9.62 8.38
N VAL A 267 -16.40 9.32 9.63
CA VAL A 267 -15.82 8.04 10.03
C VAL A 267 -16.76 7.30 10.98
N SER A 268 -16.92 6.00 10.78
CA SER A 268 -17.58 5.12 11.76
C SER A 268 -16.65 4.92 12.96
N ALA A 269 -17.08 5.31 14.16
CA ALA A 269 -16.26 5.16 15.37
C ALA A 269 -16.08 3.69 15.80
N THR A 270 -16.95 2.79 15.33
CA THR A 270 -16.87 1.34 15.63
C THR A 270 -15.91 0.62 14.70
N ASP A 271 -16.02 0.88 13.39
CA ASP A 271 -15.27 0.13 12.37
C ASP A 271 -14.04 0.88 11.85
N LEU A 272 -13.89 2.15 12.25
CA LEU A 272 -12.88 3.10 11.75
C LEU A 272 -12.89 3.25 10.21
N ALA A 273 -14.01 2.89 9.58
CA ALA A 273 -14.21 2.99 8.14
C ALA A 273 -14.66 4.39 7.75
N ILE A 274 -14.09 4.89 6.64
CA ILE A 274 -14.50 6.16 6.03
C ILE A 274 -15.85 5.93 5.31
N LEU A 275 -16.91 6.52 5.86
CA LEU A 275 -18.26 6.44 5.32
C LEU A 275 -18.49 7.46 4.23
N ASP A 276 -17.97 8.66 4.41
CA ASP A 276 -18.11 9.77 3.47
C ASP A 276 -16.87 10.64 3.45
N LEU A 277 -16.55 11.19 2.28
CA LEU A 277 -15.39 12.03 2.06
C LEU A 277 -15.76 13.15 1.08
N ASP A 278 -15.71 14.39 1.55
CA ASP A 278 -16.05 15.56 0.76
C ASP A 278 -14.96 16.65 0.86
N MET A 279 -14.79 17.40 -0.22
CA MET A 279 -13.86 18.52 -0.28
C MET A 279 -14.62 19.84 -0.27
N THR A 280 -14.83 20.38 0.92
CA THR A 280 -15.60 21.60 1.18
C THR A 280 -14.97 22.85 0.57
N ALA A 281 -13.63 22.93 0.54
CA ALA A 281 -12.93 24.04 -0.08
C ALA A 281 -11.62 23.58 -0.73
N LEU A 282 -11.38 24.08 -1.93
CA LEU A 282 -10.16 23.85 -2.68
C LEU A 282 -9.60 25.18 -3.19
N GLU A 283 -8.28 25.29 -3.19
CA GLU A 283 -7.55 26.44 -3.71
C GLU A 283 -8.05 26.80 -5.12
N PRO A 284 -8.47 28.05 -5.40
CA PRO A 284 -9.03 28.43 -6.70
C PRO A 284 -8.11 28.09 -7.88
N ALA A 285 -6.79 28.22 -7.72
CA ALA A 285 -5.80 27.90 -8.73
C ALA A 285 -5.75 26.41 -9.09
N SER A 286 -6.05 25.51 -8.15
CA SER A 286 -5.99 24.06 -8.37
C SER A 286 -7.30 23.47 -8.90
N LYS A 287 -8.42 24.20 -8.79
CA LYS A 287 -9.76 23.68 -9.16
C LYS A 287 -9.85 23.11 -10.58
N SER A 288 -9.19 23.72 -11.55
CA SER A 288 -9.24 23.26 -12.95
C SER A 288 -8.48 21.97 -13.22
N GLU A 289 -7.45 21.66 -12.44
CA GLU A 289 -6.57 20.49 -12.65
C GLU A 289 -6.87 19.39 -11.63
N LEU A 290 -6.87 19.76 -10.35
CA LEU A 290 -7.08 18.85 -9.22
C LEU A 290 -8.56 18.57 -8.96
N GLY A 291 -9.45 19.52 -9.24
CA GLY A 291 -10.89 19.39 -8.99
C GLY A 291 -11.52 18.12 -9.61
N PRO A 292 -11.33 17.85 -10.91
CA PRO A 292 -11.85 16.62 -11.54
C PRO A 292 -11.33 15.34 -10.90
N PHE A 293 -10.08 15.34 -10.41
CA PHE A 293 -9.49 14.20 -9.72
C PHE A 293 -10.07 13.99 -8.32
N VAL A 294 -10.29 15.08 -7.58
CA VAL A 294 -10.96 15.06 -6.26
C VAL A 294 -12.40 14.56 -6.40
N GLU A 295 -13.16 15.10 -7.35
CA GLU A 295 -14.55 14.70 -7.58
C GLU A 295 -14.63 13.20 -7.88
N LYS A 296 -13.72 12.69 -8.70
CA LYS A 296 -13.61 11.26 -9.02
C LYS A 296 -13.37 10.38 -7.78
N ILE A 297 -12.57 10.84 -6.81
CA ILE A 297 -12.28 10.10 -5.56
C ILE A 297 -13.45 10.16 -4.58
N CYS A 298 -14.11 11.32 -4.46
CA CYS A 298 -15.21 11.57 -3.53
C CYS A 298 -16.52 10.88 -3.98
N THR A 299 -16.90 11.03 -5.25
CA THR A 299 -18.12 10.44 -5.82
C THR A 299 -18.04 8.92 -5.97
N GLY A 300 -16.84 8.39 -6.19
CA GLY A 300 -16.60 6.96 -6.36
C GLY A 300 -16.66 6.47 -7.80
N ASP A 301 -16.61 7.38 -8.79
CA ASP A 301 -16.47 7.06 -10.23
C ASP A 301 -15.04 6.59 -10.58
N CYS A 302 -14.49 5.69 -9.77
CA CYS A 302 -13.11 5.22 -9.84
C CYS A 302 -12.97 3.77 -9.35
N ASN A 303 -11.75 3.26 -9.40
CA ASN A 303 -11.43 1.94 -8.84
C ASN A 303 -11.74 1.90 -7.34
N ARG A 304 -12.13 0.72 -6.83
CA ARG A 304 -12.44 0.50 -5.40
C ARG A 304 -11.32 0.95 -4.46
N SER A 305 -10.06 0.87 -4.90
CA SER A 305 -8.88 1.30 -4.13
C SER A 305 -8.73 2.83 -4.02
N MET A 306 -9.30 3.57 -4.97
CA MET A 306 -9.26 5.03 -5.01
C MET A 306 -10.47 5.65 -4.32
N GLN A 307 -11.59 4.95 -4.26
CA GLN A 307 -12.83 5.45 -3.70
C GLN A 307 -12.66 5.86 -2.24
N LYS A 308 -12.97 7.12 -1.92
CA LYS A 308 -12.89 7.69 -0.57
C LYS A 308 -11.50 7.53 0.07
N ASN A 309 -10.45 7.47 -0.74
CA ASN A 309 -9.08 7.29 -0.28
C ASN A 309 -8.42 8.64 0.05
N MET A 310 -8.34 8.93 1.34
CA MET A 310 -7.68 10.12 1.88
C MET A 310 -6.22 10.23 1.48
N GLY A 311 -5.48 9.11 1.50
CA GLY A 311 -4.04 9.10 1.25
C GLY A 311 -3.72 9.58 -0.15
N ILE A 312 -4.40 9.02 -1.15
CA ILE A 312 -4.25 9.41 -2.56
C ILE A 312 -4.59 10.90 -2.76
N LEU A 313 -5.67 11.37 -2.13
CA LEU A 313 -6.08 12.76 -2.25
C LEU A 313 -5.08 13.74 -1.61
N SER A 314 -4.58 13.43 -0.41
CA SER A 314 -3.53 14.23 0.25
C SER A 314 -2.21 14.23 -0.50
N TRP A 315 -1.84 13.10 -1.09
CA TRP A 315 -0.66 12.96 -1.93
C TRP A 315 -0.79 13.80 -3.21
N ALA A 316 -1.92 13.68 -3.92
CA ALA A 316 -2.18 14.45 -5.14
C ALA A 316 -2.21 15.97 -4.88
N MET A 317 -2.73 16.42 -3.73
CA MET A 317 -2.65 17.82 -3.33
C MET A 317 -1.18 18.28 -3.19
N GLY A 318 -0.33 17.46 -2.55
CA GLY A 318 1.08 17.76 -2.36
C GLY A 318 1.86 17.80 -3.68
N GLU A 319 1.63 16.80 -4.53
CA GLU A 319 2.25 16.72 -5.85
C GLU A 319 1.79 17.84 -6.78
N TRP A 320 0.51 18.23 -6.73
CA TRP A 320 0.03 19.40 -7.44
C TRP A 320 0.75 20.67 -6.98
N LEU A 321 0.86 20.88 -5.66
CA LEU A 321 1.53 22.06 -5.10
C LEU A 321 2.98 22.12 -5.57
N ARG A 322 3.72 21.01 -5.51
CA ARG A 322 5.12 20.92 -5.95
C ARG A 322 5.26 21.31 -7.42
N VAL A 323 4.52 20.65 -8.31
CA VAL A 323 4.62 20.89 -9.77
C VAL A 323 4.11 22.28 -10.14
N ALA A 324 3.06 22.78 -9.48
CA ALA A 324 2.53 24.11 -9.74
C ALA A 324 3.47 25.23 -9.28
N VAL A 325 4.25 25.02 -8.21
CA VAL A 325 5.35 25.94 -7.81
C VAL A 325 6.47 25.92 -8.84
N ASP A 326 6.97 24.74 -9.23
CA ASP A 326 8.00 24.61 -10.28
C ASP A 326 7.59 25.32 -11.58
N ARG A 327 6.33 25.14 -11.95
CA ARG A 327 5.71 25.77 -13.12
C ARG A 327 5.61 27.30 -12.96
N ALA A 328 5.18 27.76 -11.79
CA ALA A 328 5.09 29.18 -11.46
C ALA A 328 6.45 29.88 -11.52
N GLU A 329 7.49 29.25 -10.99
CA GLU A 329 8.86 29.73 -11.07
C GLU A 329 9.36 29.81 -12.51
N LEU A 330 9.06 28.80 -13.34
CA LEU A 330 9.45 28.81 -14.74
C LEU A 330 8.83 30.01 -15.49
N TRP A 331 7.53 30.28 -15.31
CA TRP A 331 6.95 31.44 -16.01
C TRP A 331 7.49 32.77 -15.50
N CYS A 332 7.83 32.90 -14.20
CA CYS A 332 8.50 34.10 -13.69
C CYS A 332 9.85 34.30 -14.37
N GLN A 333 10.64 33.22 -14.52
CA GLN A 333 11.92 33.27 -15.24
C GLN A 333 11.75 33.63 -16.71
N LEU A 334 10.69 33.14 -17.35
CA LEU A 334 10.37 33.45 -18.75
C LEU A 334 9.86 34.88 -18.91
N GLU A 335 9.06 35.41 -17.99
CA GLU A 335 8.63 36.81 -18.01
C GLU A 335 9.84 37.74 -17.85
N ASN A 336 10.75 37.43 -16.93
CA ASN A 336 11.96 38.23 -16.72
C ASN A 336 12.92 38.16 -17.91
N SER A 337 13.07 37.01 -18.57
CA SER A 337 14.04 36.83 -19.67
C SER A 337 13.49 37.07 -21.07
N LEU A 338 12.19 36.84 -21.30
CA LEU A 338 11.55 36.88 -22.63
C LEU A 338 10.29 37.77 -22.65
N GLY A 339 9.91 38.41 -21.54
CA GLY A 339 8.76 39.32 -21.48
C GLY A 339 9.00 40.67 -22.16
N SER A 340 10.26 41.08 -22.34
CA SER A 340 10.64 42.29 -23.08
C SER A 340 11.16 41.96 -24.50
N LYS A 341 10.91 42.85 -25.46
CA LYS A 341 11.47 42.79 -26.83
C LYS A 341 12.99 42.63 -26.81
N ASP A 342 13.65 43.37 -25.92
CA ASP A 342 15.11 43.31 -25.76
C ASP A 342 15.56 41.97 -25.20
N GLY A 343 14.81 41.39 -24.25
CA GLY A 343 15.09 40.08 -23.66
C GLY A 343 14.97 38.93 -24.67
N VAL A 344 13.98 38.98 -25.56
CA VAL A 344 13.87 38.03 -26.67
C VAL A 344 15.11 38.13 -27.58
N SER A 345 15.50 39.35 -27.97
CA SER A 345 16.67 39.57 -28.84
C SER A 345 18.00 39.13 -28.20
N GLU A 346 18.17 39.38 -26.90
CA GLU A 346 19.35 38.98 -26.14
C GLU A 346 19.42 37.45 -25.99
N SER A 347 18.31 36.82 -25.61
CA SER A 347 18.23 35.36 -25.45
C SER A 347 18.51 34.64 -26.77
N THR A 348 17.99 35.14 -27.90
CA THR A 348 18.30 34.58 -29.22
C THR A 348 19.79 34.73 -29.58
N SER A 349 20.40 35.86 -29.25
CA SER A 349 21.83 36.13 -29.50
C SER A 349 22.73 35.21 -28.67
N GLN A 350 22.43 35.04 -27.37
CA GLN A 350 23.15 34.15 -26.48
C GLN A 350 23.05 32.68 -26.94
N MET A 351 21.87 32.23 -27.36
CA MET A 351 21.67 30.85 -27.83
C MET A 351 22.45 30.58 -29.13
N ARG A 352 22.53 31.58 -30.03
CA ARG A 352 23.34 31.48 -31.25
C ARG A 352 24.83 31.41 -30.96
N ALA A 353 25.33 32.24 -30.03
CA ALA A 353 26.73 32.21 -29.62
C ALA A 353 27.12 30.84 -29.04
N ARG A 354 26.24 30.20 -28.26
CA ARG A 354 26.44 28.82 -27.74
C ARG A 354 26.53 27.79 -28.85
N LYS A 355 25.67 27.88 -29.89
CA LYS A 355 25.69 26.96 -31.03
C LYS A 355 26.94 27.14 -31.92
N SER A 356 27.45 28.38 -32.01
CA SER A 356 28.71 28.67 -32.71
C SER A 356 29.93 28.09 -31.97
N ARG A 357 29.97 28.20 -30.64
CA ARG A 357 31.06 27.64 -29.80
C ARG A 357 31.10 26.11 -29.81
N ARG A 358 29.94 25.43 -29.76
CA ARG A 358 29.86 23.96 -29.87
C ARG A 358 30.41 23.37 -31.18
N ARG A 359 30.67 24.19 -32.21
CA ARG A 359 31.30 23.75 -33.46
C ARG A 359 32.82 23.91 -33.49
N LYS A 360 33.43 24.55 -32.48
CA LYS A 360 34.83 24.98 -32.52
C LYS A 360 35.74 24.39 -31.43
N ASP A 361 35.23 23.90 -30.31
CA ASP A 361 36.04 23.14 -29.36
C ASP A 361 35.16 22.23 -28.51
N ASP A 362 35.64 21.01 -28.28
CA ASP A 362 35.02 19.96 -27.49
C ASP A 362 35.92 19.72 -26.28
N GLU A 363 35.94 20.67 -25.35
CA GLU A 363 36.53 20.49 -24.01
C GLU A 363 36.01 21.59 -23.07
N GLU A 364 35.33 21.12 -22.01
CA GLU A 364 35.08 21.79 -20.73
C GLU A 364 34.47 23.21 -20.74
N ASP A 365 33.14 23.28 -20.63
CA ASP A 365 32.48 24.37 -19.91
C ASP A 365 31.30 23.77 -19.13
N GLU A 366 31.65 23.06 -18.04
CA GLU A 366 30.77 23.01 -16.87
C GLU A 366 30.60 24.45 -16.35
N ASP A 367 29.37 24.78 -16.00
CA ASP A 367 29.01 26.02 -15.30
C ASP A 367 28.82 27.27 -16.18
N SER A 368 27.84 27.20 -17.10
CA SER A 368 27.10 28.42 -17.41
C SER A 368 26.19 28.79 -16.25
N THR A 369 26.81 29.43 -15.25
CA THR A 369 26.22 30.30 -14.23
C THR A 369 24.70 30.39 -14.31
N ILE A 370 24.06 29.51 -13.52
CA ILE A 370 22.69 29.71 -13.10
C ILE A 370 22.72 31.04 -12.33
N THR A 371 22.30 32.12 -12.97
CA THR A 371 22.00 33.36 -12.25
C THR A 371 20.94 32.97 -11.23
N HIS A 372 21.37 32.92 -9.98
CA HIS A 372 20.54 32.68 -8.82
C HIS A 372 19.27 33.51 -9.00
N VAL A 373 18.16 32.82 -9.19
CA VAL A 373 16.84 33.41 -9.39
C VAL A 373 16.62 34.30 -8.18
N GLU A 374 16.52 35.61 -8.41
CA GLU A 374 16.00 36.54 -7.41
C GLU A 374 14.71 35.92 -6.88
N SER A 375 14.63 35.72 -5.57
CA SER A 375 13.53 35.04 -4.90
C SER A 375 12.20 35.46 -5.51
N VAL A 376 11.51 34.54 -6.19
CA VAL A 376 10.26 34.81 -6.87
C VAL A 376 9.29 35.43 -5.87
N ASN A 377 8.72 36.59 -6.21
CA ASN A 377 7.79 37.27 -5.33
C ASN A 377 6.54 36.40 -5.16
N LYS A 378 6.06 36.27 -3.91
CA LYS A 378 4.87 35.47 -3.58
C LYS A 378 3.64 35.90 -4.39
N ALA A 379 3.48 37.19 -4.69
CA ALA A 379 2.37 37.69 -5.49
C ALA A 379 2.42 37.13 -6.93
N ASP A 380 3.61 37.06 -7.52
CA ASP A 380 3.81 36.52 -8.86
C ASP A 380 3.60 35.00 -8.87
N LEU A 381 4.09 34.31 -7.84
CA LEU A 381 3.83 32.88 -7.66
C LEU A 381 2.32 32.57 -7.63
N ILE A 382 1.55 33.29 -6.81
CA ILE A 382 0.09 33.10 -6.71
C ILE A 382 -0.61 33.39 -8.03
N ARG A 383 -0.20 34.46 -8.74
CA ARG A 383 -0.74 34.82 -10.06
C ARG A 383 -0.54 33.68 -11.06
N TYR A 384 0.65 33.09 -11.02
CA TYR A 384 1.07 32.13 -12.00
C TYR A 384 0.58 30.71 -11.71
N MET A 385 0.50 30.26 -10.45
CA MET A 385 0.20 28.87 -10.12
C MET A 385 -1.02 28.23 -10.81
N GLY A 386 -2.10 28.98 -11.05
CA GLY A 386 -3.29 28.48 -11.73
C GLY A 386 -3.30 28.67 -13.25
N GLN A 387 -2.29 29.37 -13.78
CA GLN A 387 -2.13 29.56 -15.21
C GLN A 387 -1.76 28.21 -15.85
N GLN A 388 -2.27 27.87 -17.03
CA GLN A 388 -1.89 26.62 -17.72
C GLN A 388 -1.16 26.90 -19.02
N TYR A 389 -1.11 28.17 -19.42
CA TYR A 389 -0.53 28.62 -20.67
C TYR A 389 0.22 29.92 -20.48
N PHE A 390 1.33 30.09 -21.18
CA PHE A 390 2.13 31.32 -21.14
C PHE A 390 2.46 31.77 -22.55
N ASP A 391 2.09 33.00 -22.88
CA ASP A 391 2.20 33.54 -24.23
C ASP A 391 3.42 34.47 -24.32
N ILE A 392 4.35 34.13 -25.21
CA ILE A 392 5.53 34.93 -25.52
C ILE A 392 5.28 35.62 -26.86
N SER A 393 5.29 36.96 -26.85
CA SER A 393 5.18 37.76 -28.06
C SER A 393 6.56 37.98 -28.66
N ILE A 394 6.73 37.56 -29.91
CA ILE A 394 7.96 37.77 -30.68
C ILE A 394 7.71 38.93 -31.66
N PRO A 395 8.17 40.14 -31.33
CA PRO A 395 7.97 41.30 -32.20
C PRO A 395 8.82 41.17 -33.47
N GLN A 396 8.21 41.47 -34.61
CA GLN A 396 8.88 41.49 -35.91
C GLN A 396 8.70 42.87 -36.56
N ASN A 397 9.76 43.67 -36.55
CA ASN A 397 9.81 45.09 -36.98
C ASN A 397 8.81 46.01 -36.24
N ASP A 398 8.99 47.33 -36.35
CA ASP A 398 8.25 48.34 -35.55
C ASP A 398 6.77 48.52 -35.94
N THR A 399 6.19 47.60 -36.72
CA THR A 399 4.76 47.57 -37.04
C THR A 399 4.06 46.54 -36.15
N GLU A 400 3.19 47.03 -35.26
CA GLU A 400 2.52 46.28 -34.18
C GLU A 400 1.69 45.06 -34.63
N ASP A 401 1.34 44.96 -35.92
CA ASP A 401 0.37 43.98 -36.44
C ASP A 401 0.97 42.70 -37.05
N SER A 402 2.27 42.40 -36.87
CA SER A 402 2.92 41.26 -37.56
C SER A 402 3.89 40.43 -36.72
N GLY A 403 3.71 40.40 -35.40
CA GLY A 403 4.48 39.53 -34.51
C GLY A 403 4.04 38.06 -34.55
N ALA A 404 4.95 37.14 -34.26
CA ALA A 404 4.62 35.74 -33.96
C ALA A 404 4.38 35.58 -32.46
N VAL A 405 3.49 34.67 -32.07
CA VAL A 405 3.20 34.35 -30.67
C VAL A 405 3.53 32.89 -30.41
N VAL A 406 4.36 32.63 -29.40
CA VAL A 406 4.64 31.28 -28.92
C VAL A 406 3.87 31.08 -27.63
N ARG A 407 2.85 30.22 -27.67
CA ARG A 407 2.08 29.80 -26.50
C ARG A 407 2.64 28.50 -25.95
N LEU A 408 3.16 28.57 -24.74
CA LEU A 408 3.56 27.40 -23.96
C LEU A 408 2.33 26.90 -23.20
N GLU A 409 2.15 25.59 -23.10
CA GLU A 409 1.11 24.95 -22.32
C GLU A 409 1.77 24.00 -21.33
N TRP A 410 1.41 24.09 -20.06
CA TRP A 410 1.85 23.16 -19.01
C TRP A 410 0.64 22.78 -18.17
N LYS A 411 0.13 21.57 -18.41
CA LYS A 411 -0.99 20.98 -17.68
C LYS A 411 -0.52 19.90 -16.73
N ILE A 412 -1.10 19.89 -15.53
CA ILE A 412 -0.88 18.86 -14.52
C ILE A 412 -2.03 17.85 -14.60
N GLN A 413 -1.70 16.57 -14.76
CA GLN A 413 -2.64 15.46 -14.72
C GLN A 413 -2.26 14.50 -13.60
N PHE A 414 -3.19 13.65 -13.18
CA PHE A 414 -2.97 12.70 -12.09
C PHE A 414 -3.20 11.28 -12.58
N ASP A 415 -2.31 10.38 -12.15
CA ASP A 415 -2.50 8.96 -12.33
C ASP A 415 -3.43 8.38 -11.24
N TRP A 416 -3.57 7.05 -11.20
CA TRP A 416 -4.41 6.37 -10.21
C TRP A 416 -3.82 6.37 -8.79
N THR A 417 -2.52 6.66 -8.64
CA THR A 417 -1.84 6.77 -7.34
C THR A 417 -1.89 8.17 -6.76
N GLY A 418 -2.27 9.16 -7.58
CA GLY A 418 -2.24 10.57 -7.26
C GLY A 418 -0.90 11.24 -7.59
N GLU A 419 -0.02 10.56 -8.32
CA GLU A 419 1.22 11.14 -8.84
C GLU A 419 0.92 12.11 -9.98
N ALA A 420 1.57 13.28 -9.93
CA ALA A 420 1.37 14.35 -10.91
C ALA A 420 2.21 14.11 -12.17
N GLU A 421 1.55 13.99 -13.32
CA GLU A 421 2.16 13.96 -14.64
C GLU A 421 2.11 15.35 -15.28
N SER A 422 3.28 15.89 -15.67
CA SER A 422 3.39 17.17 -16.37
C SER A 422 3.30 16.99 -17.88
N LYS A 423 2.30 17.62 -18.51
CA LYS A 423 2.16 17.67 -19.98
C LYS A 423 2.53 19.05 -20.47
N LEU A 424 3.74 19.15 -21.03
CA LEU A 424 4.25 20.36 -21.67
C LEU A 424 4.01 20.30 -23.17
N ALA A 425 3.45 21.38 -23.74
CA ALA A 425 3.27 21.53 -25.18
C ALA A 425 3.58 22.96 -25.61
N VAL A 426 3.86 23.14 -26.90
CA VAL A 426 4.07 24.45 -27.50
C VAL A 426 3.17 24.61 -28.71
N LEU A 427 2.50 25.74 -28.78
CA LEU A 427 1.65 26.17 -29.88
C LEU A 427 2.23 27.46 -30.44
N ILE A 428 2.21 27.61 -31.76
CA ILE A 428 2.76 28.80 -32.42
C ILE A 428 1.66 29.45 -33.23
N GLY A 429 1.33 30.69 -32.88
CA GLY A 429 0.52 31.58 -33.68
C GLY A 429 1.41 32.42 -34.58
N VAL A 430 1.43 32.13 -35.87
CA VAL A 430 2.21 32.89 -36.86
C VAL A 430 1.27 33.67 -37.77
N PRO A 431 1.64 34.90 -38.21
CA PRO A 431 0.85 35.62 -39.20
C PRO A 431 0.60 34.78 -40.46
N GLY A 432 -0.61 34.87 -41.03
CA GLY A 432 -1.01 34.06 -42.19
C GLY A 432 -0.09 34.16 -43.41
N LYS A 433 0.65 35.27 -43.55
CA LYS A 433 1.67 35.46 -44.60
C LYS A 433 2.84 34.48 -44.47
N TRP A 434 3.25 34.12 -43.26
CA TRP A 434 4.32 33.13 -43.05
C TRP A 434 3.85 31.72 -43.40
N HIS A 435 2.59 31.38 -43.12
CA HIS A 435 2.03 30.10 -43.56
C HIS A 435 1.99 29.98 -45.08
N GLN A 436 1.85 31.08 -45.81
CA GLN A 436 1.94 31.10 -47.27
C GLN A 436 3.38 30.96 -47.79
N MET A 437 4.38 31.43 -47.03
CA MET A 437 5.80 31.31 -47.37
C MET A 437 6.44 30.00 -46.87
N ASP A 438 5.79 29.29 -45.96
CA ASP A 438 6.24 27.99 -45.46
C ASP A 438 5.85 26.84 -46.41
N GLU A 439 6.50 26.80 -47.58
CA GLU A 439 6.28 25.75 -48.59
C GLU A 439 6.62 24.34 -48.08
N ARG A 440 7.41 24.24 -47.00
CA ARG A 440 7.89 22.96 -46.43
C ARG A 440 7.11 22.50 -45.21
N GLY A 441 6.14 23.29 -44.74
CA GLY A 441 5.39 23.01 -43.51
C GLY A 441 6.29 22.89 -42.27
N ALA A 442 7.42 23.61 -42.23
CA ALA A 442 8.37 23.56 -41.13
C ALA A 442 7.77 24.12 -39.83
N LEU A 443 6.90 25.12 -39.92
CA LEU A 443 6.24 25.73 -38.76
C LEU A 443 5.31 24.74 -38.04
N GLY A 444 4.69 23.83 -38.79
CA GLY A 444 3.83 22.77 -38.23
C GLY A 444 4.59 21.70 -37.45
N LYS A 445 5.91 21.58 -37.63
CA LYS A 445 6.76 20.58 -36.95
C LYS A 445 7.35 21.07 -35.64
N ILE A 446 7.24 22.36 -35.33
CA ILE A 446 7.88 22.93 -34.14
C ILE A 446 7.34 22.33 -32.83
N PRO A 447 6.02 22.06 -32.66
CA PRO A 447 5.53 21.37 -31.48
C PRO A 447 6.14 19.97 -31.28
N GLU A 448 6.37 19.24 -32.38
CA GLU A 448 6.99 17.91 -32.37
C GLU A 448 8.47 18.01 -31.94
N ILE A 449 9.21 18.96 -32.51
CA ILE A 449 10.61 19.23 -32.12
C ILE A 449 10.70 19.59 -30.64
N PHE A 450 9.79 20.42 -30.13
CA PHE A 450 9.77 20.74 -28.70
C PHE A 450 9.56 19.49 -27.83
N GLY A 451 8.61 18.63 -28.22
CA GLY A 451 8.40 17.35 -27.56
C GLY A 451 9.64 16.47 -27.56
N GLU A 452 10.38 16.40 -28.68
CA GLU A 452 11.64 15.68 -28.78
C GLU A 452 12.74 16.26 -27.87
N LEU A 453 12.85 17.59 -27.75
CA LEU A 453 13.84 18.22 -26.87
C LEU A 453 13.57 17.92 -25.39
N VAL A 454 12.32 18.05 -24.96
CA VAL A 454 11.92 17.78 -23.57
C VAL A 454 12.06 16.28 -23.24
N ASN A 455 11.60 15.40 -24.13
CA ASN A 455 11.75 13.95 -23.95
C ASN A 455 13.21 13.47 -24.08
N GLY A 456 14.04 14.21 -24.82
CA GLY A 456 15.47 13.99 -24.96
C GLY A 456 16.29 14.38 -23.72
N GLY A 457 15.65 14.92 -22.68
CA GLY A 457 16.27 15.29 -21.41
C GLY A 457 16.81 16.71 -21.34
N GLU A 458 16.49 17.58 -22.31
CA GLU A 458 16.80 18.99 -22.17
C GLU A 458 15.92 19.66 -21.10
N LYS A 459 16.51 20.60 -20.34
CA LYS A 459 15.75 21.39 -19.37
C LYS A 459 14.65 22.19 -20.10
N PRO A 460 13.42 22.26 -19.54
CA PRO A 460 12.30 22.98 -20.17
C PRO A 460 12.64 24.42 -20.58
N GLU A 461 13.34 25.17 -19.73
CA GLU A 461 13.78 26.55 -20.00
C GLU A 461 14.66 26.65 -21.26
N THR A 462 15.62 25.74 -21.42
CA THR A 462 16.53 25.70 -22.57
C THR A 462 15.80 25.31 -23.85
N ALA A 463 14.89 24.33 -23.76
CA ALA A 463 14.05 23.91 -24.89
C ALA A 463 13.18 25.08 -25.37
N ILE A 464 12.54 25.80 -24.45
CA ILE A 464 11.72 26.99 -24.75
C ILE A 464 12.55 28.07 -25.42
N ARG A 465 13.71 28.43 -24.85
CA ARG A 465 14.61 29.43 -25.46
C ARG A 465 15.07 29.03 -26.86
N THR A 466 15.29 27.73 -27.09
CA THR A 466 15.63 27.20 -28.41
C THR A 466 14.49 27.39 -29.40
N ILE A 467 13.24 27.06 -29.00
CA ILE A 467 12.07 27.30 -29.86
C ILE A 467 11.88 28.79 -30.14
N VAL A 468 11.96 29.65 -29.13
CA VAL A 468 11.84 31.11 -29.31
C VAL A 468 12.93 31.64 -30.25
N ALA A 469 14.17 31.15 -30.12
CA ALA A 469 15.26 31.51 -31.02
C ALA A 469 15.06 31.03 -32.46
N LEU A 470 14.41 29.87 -32.65
CA LEU A 470 14.03 29.35 -33.97
C LEU A 470 12.93 30.19 -34.62
N VAL A 471 11.90 30.57 -33.86
CA VAL A 471 10.75 31.34 -34.36
C VAL A 471 11.11 32.79 -34.63
N ALA A 472 11.96 33.42 -33.82
CA ALA A 472 12.42 34.78 -34.03
C ALA A 472 13.23 34.95 -35.34
N GLY A 473 13.77 33.86 -35.90
CA GLY A 473 14.48 33.85 -37.17
C GLY A 473 15.76 34.69 -37.18
N GLU A 474 16.48 34.72 -38.31
CA GLU A 474 17.55 35.71 -38.53
C GLU A 474 16.92 37.11 -38.66
N GLN A 475 16.81 37.85 -37.55
CA GLN A 475 16.81 39.30 -37.65
C GLN A 475 18.25 39.71 -38.00
N SER A 476 18.51 39.89 -39.29
CA SER A 476 19.76 40.42 -39.85
C SER A 476 19.78 41.94 -39.76
#